data_AF-A0A6C0P1X7-F1
#
_entry.id   AF-A0A6C0P1X7-F1
#
_cell.length_a   1.000
_cell.length_b   1.000
_cell.length_c   1.000
_cell.angle_alpha   90.00
_cell.angle_beta   90.00
_cell.angle_gamma   90.00
#
_symmetry.space_group_name_H-M   'P 1'
#
loop_
_entity.id
_entity.type
_entity.pdbx_description
1 polymer ?
#
loop_
_entity_poly.entity_id
_entity_poly.type
_entity_poly.pdbx_seq_one_letter_code
_entity_poly.pdbx_strand_id
1 'polypeptide(L)'
;MNNDQVAELTGVSSQRIRSLIRRGRLRLFDYPNLADACDLCEEPIRQGKLCVKCLTRLKGAIEKDQEKLRQQRENVFLSKFRR
;
A
#
# COMPACT_ATOMS: atom_id res chain seq x y z
N MET A 1 -0.02 22.72 -10.11
CA MET A 1 1.31 22.39 -9.58
C MET A 1 1.29 21.01 -8.98
N ASN A 2 1.57 20.00 -9.79
CA ASN A 2 1.75 18.61 -9.34
C ASN A 2 3.20 18.37 -8.86
N ASN A 3 3.51 17.16 -8.41
CA ASN A 3 4.86 16.81 -7.91
C ASN A 3 5.99 17.15 -8.90
N ASP A 4 5.78 16.95 -10.20
CA ASP A 4 6.81 17.17 -11.22
C ASP A 4 7.03 18.66 -11.48
N GLN A 5 5.96 19.45 -11.51
CA GLN A 5 6.03 20.91 -11.62
C GLN A 5 6.73 21.54 -10.40
N VAL A 6 6.45 21.03 -9.20
CA VAL A 6 7.15 21.49 -7.99
C VAL A 6 8.62 21.08 -8.04
N ALA A 7 8.93 19.89 -8.54
CA ALA A 7 10.30 19.43 -8.69
C ALA A 7 11.12 20.31 -9.64
N GLU A 8 10.53 20.66 -10.78
CA GLU A 8 11.15 21.54 -11.78
C GLU A 8 11.46 22.94 -11.22
N LEU A 9 10.50 23.54 -10.50
CA LEU A 9 10.65 24.89 -9.97
C LEU A 9 11.57 24.98 -8.75
N THR A 10 11.62 23.93 -7.93
CA THR A 10 12.42 23.93 -6.69
C THR A 10 13.80 23.31 -6.87
N GLY A 11 14.05 22.64 -8.00
CA GLY A 11 15.25 21.82 -8.21
C GLY A 11 15.32 20.58 -7.31
N VAL A 12 14.23 20.26 -6.60
CA VAL A 12 14.15 19.11 -5.68
C VAL A 12 13.50 17.94 -6.41
N SER A 13 14.09 16.75 -6.40
CA SER A 13 13.50 15.60 -7.08
C SER A 13 12.10 15.23 -6.56
N SER A 14 11.24 14.70 -7.44
CA SER A 14 9.90 14.23 -7.07
C SER A 14 9.95 13.16 -5.96
N GLN A 15 10.97 12.32 -5.95
CA GLN A 15 11.25 11.37 -4.86
C GLN A 15 11.51 12.06 -3.51
N ARG A 16 12.24 13.19 -3.53
CA ARG A 16 12.51 13.95 -2.30
C ARG A 16 11.24 14.66 -1.80
N ILE A 17 10.40 15.17 -2.71
CA ILE A 17 9.07 15.71 -2.37
C ILE A 17 8.22 14.63 -1.69
N ARG A 18 8.16 13.42 -2.27
CA ARG A 18 7.49 12.26 -1.64
C ARG A 18 8.05 11.97 -0.26
N SER A 19 9.37 11.98 -0.08
CA SER A 19 9.97 11.81 1.25
C SER A 19 9.58 12.91 2.25
N LEU A 20 9.36 14.15 1.82
CA LEU A 20 8.89 15.23 2.69
C LEU A 20 7.44 15.00 3.14
N ILE A 21 6.59 14.50 2.22
CA ILE A 21 5.21 14.08 2.52
C ILE A 21 5.21 12.96 3.57
N ARG A 22 6.01 11.90 3.37
CA ARG A 22 6.11 10.77 4.32
C ARG A 22 6.62 11.15 5.71
N ARG A 23 7.47 12.18 5.79
CA ARG A 23 7.96 12.73 7.07
C ARG A 23 6.96 13.68 7.74
N GLY A 24 5.81 13.94 7.12
CA GLY A 24 4.81 14.89 7.62
C GLY A 24 5.22 16.36 7.48
N ARG A 25 6.31 16.66 6.75
CA ARG A 25 6.75 18.05 6.50
C ARG A 25 5.87 18.76 5.47
N LEU A 26 5.22 18.00 4.59
CA LEU A 26 4.21 18.48 3.65
C LEU A 26 2.91 17.70 3.91
N ARG A 27 1.86 18.39 4.34
CA ARG A 27 0.55 17.78 4.57
C ARG A 27 -0.26 17.84 3.28
N LEU A 28 -0.67 16.68 2.77
CA LEU A 28 -1.42 16.58 1.52
C LEU A 28 -2.81 17.24 1.55
N PHE A 29 -3.31 17.57 2.74
CA PHE A 29 -4.53 18.37 2.90
C PHE A 29 -4.33 19.81 2.40
N ASP A 30 -3.18 20.40 2.73
CA ASP A 30 -2.82 21.78 2.37
C ASP A 30 -2.44 21.89 0.88
N TYR A 31 -2.11 20.77 0.23
CA TYR A 31 -1.60 20.72 -1.14
C TYR A 31 -2.36 19.71 -2.01
N PRO A 32 -3.49 20.11 -2.64
CA PRO A 32 -4.40 19.18 -3.32
C PRO A 32 -3.82 18.48 -4.55
N ASN A 33 -2.81 19.10 -5.16
CA ASN A 33 -2.16 18.61 -6.38
C ASN A 33 -0.91 17.78 -6.08
N LEU A 34 -0.48 17.69 -4.81
CA LEU A 34 0.61 16.81 -4.39
C LEU A 34 0.05 15.44 -4.03
N ALA A 35 0.85 14.41 -4.26
CA ALA A 35 0.54 13.04 -3.88
C ALA A 35 1.81 12.32 -3.42
N ASP A 36 1.67 11.37 -2.50
CA ASP A 36 2.70 10.34 -2.30
C ASP A 36 2.54 9.24 -3.37
N ALA A 37 3.36 8.20 -3.32
CA ALA A 37 3.27 7.03 -4.18
C ALA A 37 3.03 5.77 -3.35
N CYS A 38 2.23 4.85 -3.89
CA CYS A 38 2.01 3.52 -3.35
C CYS A 38 3.32 2.75 -3.24
N ASP A 39 3.60 2.17 -2.07
CA ASP A 39 4.82 1.39 -1.84
C ASP A 39 4.93 0.10 -2.67
N LEU A 40 3.83 -0.35 -3.30
CA LEU A 40 3.78 -1.60 -4.06
C LEU A 40 3.69 -1.40 -5.58
N CYS A 41 2.97 -0.39 -6.05
CA CYS A 41 2.73 -0.17 -7.49
C CYS A 41 3.05 1.25 -7.95
N GLU A 42 3.57 2.09 -7.07
CA GLU A 42 3.98 3.48 -7.34
C GLU A 42 2.88 4.44 -7.82
N GLU A 43 1.63 3.98 -7.87
CA GLU A 43 0.46 4.81 -8.18
C GLU A 43 0.36 5.98 -7.19
N PRO A 44 0.02 7.21 -7.65
CA PRO A 44 -0.12 8.36 -6.77
C PRO A 44 -1.24 8.12 -5.74
N ILE A 45 -0.92 8.28 -4.47
CA ILE A 45 -1.85 8.13 -3.35
C ILE A 45 -1.86 9.38 -2.49
N ARG A 46 -3.02 9.67 -1.89
CA ARG A 46 -3.16 10.80 -0.96
C ARG A 46 -3.29 10.39 0.50
N GLN A 47 -3.47 9.10 0.77
CA GLN A 47 -3.67 8.55 2.11
C GLN A 47 -3.07 7.15 2.22
N GLY A 48 -2.58 6.82 3.41
CA GLY A 48 -1.94 5.53 3.69
C GLY A 48 -0.60 5.36 2.96
N LYS A 49 -0.08 4.13 3.02
CA LYS A 49 1.16 3.72 2.34
C LYS A 49 0.92 2.94 1.04
N LEU A 50 -0.29 2.41 0.88
CA LEU A 50 -0.70 1.57 -0.23
C LEU A 50 -1.97 2.13 -0.84
N CYS A 51 -2.09 2.05 -2.17
CA CYS A 51 -3.34 2.35 -2.84
C CYS A 51 -4.40 1.29 -2.47
N VAL A 52 -5.68 1.67 -2.59
CA VAL A 52 -6.82 0.79 -2.25
C VAL A 52 -6.73 -0.55 -3.00
N LYS A 53 -6.34 -0.53 -4.28
CA LYS A 53 -6.19 -1.75 -5.10
C LYS A 53 -5.16 -2.70 -4.49
N CYS A 54 -3.98 -2.19 -4.12
CA CYS A 54 -2.92 -2.99 -3.51
C CYS A 54 -3.33 -3.52 -2.14
N LEU A 55 -3.96 -2.69 -1.31
CA LEU A 55 -4.45 -3.09 0.00
C LEU A 55 -5.49 -4.21 -0.10
N THR A 56 -6.49 -4.06 -0.97
CA THR A 56 -7.55 -5.06 -1.18
C THR A 56 -6.98 -6.37 -1.69
N ARG A 57 -6.02 -6.32 -2.64
CA ARG A 57 -5.34 -7.51 -3.15
C ARG A 57 -4.61 -8.27 -2.04
N LEU A 58 -3.87 -7.55 -1.19
CA LEU A 58 -3.13 -8.15 -0.08
C LEU A 58 -4.08 -8.77 0.96
N LYS A 59 -5.15 -8.06 1.33
CA LYS A 59 -6.16 -8.60 2.26
C LYS A 59 -6.78 -9.89 1.73
N GLY A 60 -7.21 -9.90 0.46
CA GLY A 60 -7.77 -11.10 -0.15
C GLY A 60 -6.78 -12.26 -0.27
N ALA A 61 -5.49 -11.99 -0.48
CA ALA A 61 -4.45 -13.03 -0.45
C ALA A 61 -4.29 -13.64 0.95
N ILE A 62 -4.23 -12.79 1.99
CA ILE A 62 -4.12 -13.23 3.39
C ILE A 62 -5.34 -14.08 3.78
N GLU A 63 -6.55 -13.64 3.46
CA GLU A 63 -7.78 -14.37 3.76
C GLU A 63 -7.81 -15.75 3.08
N LYS A 64 -7.40 -15.83 1.81
CA LYS A 64 -7.31 -17.09 1.08
C LYS A 64 -6.29 -18.05 1.71
N ASP A 65 -5.15 -17.55 2.14
CA ASP A 65 -4.13 -18.37 2.77
C ASP A 65 -4.57 -18.86 4.15
N GLN A 66 -5.25 -18.01 4.94
CA GLN A 66 -5.86 -18.42 6.21
C GLN A 66 -6.92 -19.51 6.02
N GLU A 67 -7.74 -19.41 4.96
CA GLU A 67 -8.75 -20.43 4.66
C GLU A 67 -8.12 -21.77 4.29
N LYS A 68 -7.08 -21.76 3.44
CA LYS A 68 -6.33 -22.99 3.12
C LYS A 68 -5.75 -23.63 4.37
N LEU A 69 -5.19 -22.84 5.29
CA LEU A 69 -4.64 -23.34 6.54
C LEU A 69 -5.73 -23.95 7.44
N ARG A 70 -6.93 -23.37 7.49
CA ARG A 70 -8.08 -23.96 8.21
C ARG A 70 -8.47 -25.32 7.63
N GLN A 71 -8.67 -25.38 6.32
CA GLN A 71 -9.01 -26.62 5.62
C GLN A 71 -7.95 -27.71 5.79
N GLN A 72 -6.67 -27.35 5.73
CA GLN A 72 -5.58 -28.29 5.99
C GLN A 72 -5.65 -28.85 7.42
N ARG A 73 -5.92 -28.01 8.42
CA ARG A 73 -6.05 -28.46 9.82
C ARG A 73 -7.24 -29.41 10.00
N GLU A 74 -8.38 -29.11 9.38
CA GLU A 74 -9.56 -29.99 9.41
C GLU A 74 -9.30 -31.32 8.71
N ASN A 75 -8.68 -31.30 7.52
CA ASN A 75 -8.32 -32.52 6.79
C ASN A 75 -7.33 -33.39 7.56
N VAL A 76 -6.33 -32.78 8.22
CA VAL A 76 -5.39 -33.50 9.10
C VAL A 76 -6.14 -34.13 10.28
N PHE A 77 -7.06 -33.40 10.90
CA PHE A 77 -7.87 -33.93 12.01
C PHE A 77 -8.72 -35.14 11.58
N LEU A 78 -9.45 -35.04 10.47
CA LEU A 78 -10.27 -36.14 9.92
C LEU A 78 -9.41 -37.36 9.55
N SER A 79 -8.22 -37.14 8.98
CA SER A 79 -7.33 -38.25 8.58
C SER A 79 -6.79 -39.06 9.77
N LYS A 80 -6.63 -38.44 10.94
CA LYS A 80 -6.13 -39.12 12.15
C LYS A 80 -7.16 -39.99 12.84
N PHE A 81 -8.45 -39.67 12.73
CA PHE A 81 -9.55 -40.41 13.36
C PHE A 81 -10.07 -41.58 12.52
N ARG A 82 -9.65 -41.70 11.26
CA ARG A 82 -10.08 -42.78 10.35
C ARG A 82 -9.19 -44.04 10.41
N ARG A 83 -8.24 -44.10 11.36
CA ARG A 83 -7.39 -45.26 11.66
C ARG A 83 -7.78 -45.89 12.99
#